data_AF-A0A9D5EQA9-F1
#
_entry.id   AF-A0A9D5EQA9-F1
#
_cell.length_a   1.000
_cell.length_b   1.000
_cell.length_c   1.000
_cell.angle_alpha   90.00
_cell.angle_beta   90.00
_cell.angle_gamma   90.00
#
_symmetry.space_group_name_H-M   'P 1'
#
loop_
_entity.id
_entity.type
_entity.pdbx_description
1 polymer ?
#
loop_
_entity_poly.entity_id
_entity_poly.type
_entity_poly.pdbx_seq_one_letter_code
_entity_poly.pdbx_strand_id
1 'polypeptide(L)'
;MFRFFATLAVVVSLSHSTQAADPLDQALVENAKSVLDTFKQKKFTNVGVLKFLVRQGDGPARDDVGDLNLTLANKTEVALILANTDDGFGVIDRASDAVMRAKLLTANHKTEDGRKAFFGRKYELAWSRDKVEPGVFLTGVATFSADLSKFTVRFQWFDKTGKMEDLQGEVSVTTTPELLGQCGFSYVIAAARQKAILAGEAVTPEAQRRDALEKIVAPNTTEVDEPISLLTTSPIKWGVLYNGKPVKVSGNVVPEPKEDDRVEFTLTNPGPGTYGVVLLVNGESTLYQERSAPLVCRKWVLSPNTTVTVRGFQTGPDTLAPFRVLPPDEVPEDAVNYGEHAGTFRMVVFHGKSVEATEPGMLVKRTNDDSAVFAVASTRGTRTPGAKPQTLKALQADLRGRNDTSGSRGYVVKGSKTEKFETNAVDFVTSPELPVADVSLRYFTPKK
;
A
#
# COMPACT_ATOMS: atom_id res chain seq x y z
N MET A 1 62.29 -8.76 -28.38
CA MET A 1 60.89 -8.80 -28.88
C MET A 1 59.96 -8.89 -27.66
N PHE A 2 59.73 -7.76 -26.97
CA PHE A 2 58.88 -7.70 -25.77
C PHE A 2 57.46 -7.30 -26.18
N ARG A 3 56.49 -8.18 -25.96
CA ARG A 3 55.07 -7.92 -26.21
C ARG A 3 54.45 -7.27 -24.97
N PHE A 4 54.03 -6.01 -25.11
CA PHE A 4 53.17 -5.33 -24.15
C PHE A 4 51.76 -5.92 -24.24
N PHE A 5 51.25 -6.48 -23.14
CA PHE A 5 49.83 -6.75 -22.96
C PHE A 5 49.16 -5.47 -22.46
N ALA A 6 48.31 -4.87 -23.29
CA ALA A 6 47.45 -3.75 -22.90
C ALA A 6 46.17 -4.30 -22.27
N THR A 7 46.05 -4.17 -20.95
CA THR A 7 44.82 -4.51 -20.21
C THR A 7 43.79 -3.40 -20.43
N LEU A 8 42.76 -3.69 -21.21
CA LEU A 8 41.63 -2.78 -21.42
C LEU A 8 40.71 -2.84 -20.19
N ALA A 9 40.76 -1.81 -19.34
CA ALA A 9 39.84 -1.68 -18.23
C ALA A 9 38.47 -1.22 -18.74
N VAL A 10 37.50 -2.13 -18.77
CA VAL A 10 36.09 -1.80 -19.01
C VAL A 10 35.52 -1.21 -17.72
N VAL A 11 35.31 0.11 -17.70
CA VAL A 11 34.58 0.79 -16.62
C VAL A 11 33.09 0.59 -16.89
N VAL A 12 32.48 -0.37 -16.19
CA VAL A 12 31.02 -0.54 -16.17
C VAL A 12 30.45 0.57 -15.27
N SER A 13 29.91 1.62 -15.89
CA SER A 13 29.13 2.65 -15.21
C SER A 13 27.79 2.07 -14.80
N LEU A 14 27.66 1.59 -13.55
CA LEU A 14 26.37 1.26 -12.96
C LEU A 14 25.62 2.56 -12.68
N SER A 15 24.81 3.00 -13.65
CA SER A 15 23.80 4.03 -13.45
C SER A 15 22.77 3.50 -12.46
N HIS A 16 22.93 3.84 -11.18
CA HIS A 16 21.94 3.56 -10.17
C HIS A 16 20.82 4.58 -10.33
N SER A 17 19.65 4.14 -10.78
CA SER A 17 18.44 4.95 -10.76
C SER A 17 18.12 5.26 -9.30
N THR A 18 18.36 6.50 -8.87
CA THR A 18 17.83 7.00 -7.59
C THR A 18 16.31 6.96 -7.67
N GLN A 19 15.70 6.09 -6.87
CA GLN A 19 14.26 5.96 -6.80
C GLN A 19 13.69 7.29 -6.29
N ALA A 20 13.03 8.05 -7.17
CA ALA A 20 12.42 9.32 -6.81
C ALA A 20 11.33 9.07 -5.76
N ALA A 21 11.27 9.93 -4.74
CA ALA A 21 10.18 9.90 -3.75
C ALA A 21 8.83 10.07 -4.46
N ASP A 22 7.81 9.36 -3.97
CA ASP A 22 6.45 9.52 -4.49
C ASP A 22 6.03 11.00 -4.39
N PRO A 23 5.45 11.60 -5.45
CA PRO A 23 5.13 13.03 -5.44
C PRO A 23 4.21 13.46 -4.30
N LEU A 24 3.27 12.59 -3.88
CA LEU A 24 2.38 12.89 -2.75
C LEU A 24 3.18 12.95 -1.46
N ASP A 25 4.06 11.99 -1.23
CA ASP A 25 4.89 11.94 -0.03
C ASP A 25 5.78 13.18 0.12
N GLN A 26 6.43 13.59 -0.98
CA GLN A 26 7.22 14.80 -1.00
C GLN A 26 6.36 16.02 -0.65
N ALA A 27 5.20 16.16 -1.30
CA ALA A 27 4.32 17.29 -1.07
C ALA A 27 3.74 17.32 0.37
N LEU A 28 3.48 16.16 0.97
CA LEU A 28 3.08 16.04 2.38
C LEU A 28 4.18 16.52 3.32
N VAL A 29 5.44 16.14 3.09
CA VAL A 29 6.58 16.58 3.93
C VAL A 29 6.83 18.08 3.80
N GLU A 30 6.76 18.62 2.59
CA GLU A 30 6.88 20.06 2.35
C GLU A 30 5.81 20.87 3.09
N ASN A 31 4.58 20.34 3.19
CA ASN A 31 3.48 20.99 3.89
C ASN A 31 3.46 20.74 5.41
N ALA A 32 4.04 19.63 5.87
CA ALA A 32 4.02 19.22 7.27
C ALA A 32 4.60 20.29 8.22
N LYS A 33 5.63 21.03 7.79
CA LYS A 33 6.20 22.13 8.58
C LYS A 33 5.16 23.23 8.86
N SER A 34 4.40 23.65 7.85
CA SER A 34 3.37 24.69 7.99
C SER A 34 2.25 24.25 8.94
N VAL A 35 1.87 22.97 8.87
CA VAL A 35 0.90 22.35 9.79
C VAL A 35 1.39 22.43 11.25
N LEU A 36 2.63 22.01 11.50
CA LEU A 36 3.25 22.06 12.83
C LEU A 36 3.36 23.49 13.36
N ASP A 37 3.81 24.43 12.53
CA ASP A 37 3.94 25.84 12.92
C ASP A 37 2.56 26.44 13.31
N THR A 38 1.51 26.10 12.56
CA THR A 38 0.13 26.52 12.88
C THR A 38 -0.32 25.98 14.23
N PHE A 39 -0.09 24.70 14.51
CA PHE A 39 -0.49 24.09 15.78
C PHE A 39 0.32 24.63 16.98
N LYS A 40 1.61 24.91 16.78
CA LYS A 40 2.46 25.55 17.80
C LYS A 40 2.01 26.99 18.10
N GLN A 41 1.63 27.76 17.09
CA GLN A 41 1.06 29.11 17.27
C GLN A 41 -0.24 29.07 18.09
N LYS A 42 -1.09 28.06 17.84
CA LYS A 42 -2.31 27.78 18.61
C LYS A 42 -2.06 27.16 19.99
N LYS A 43 -0.80 26.98 20.39
CA LYS A 43 -0.39 26.43 21.70
C LYS A 43 -0.83 24.99 21.95
N PHE A 44 -1.05 24.21 20.89
CA PHE A 44 -1.22 22.77 21.03
C PHE A 44 0.13 22.12 21.34
N THR A 45 0.09 21.02 22.10
CA THR A 45 1.29 20.27 22.50
C THR A 45 1.40 18.91 21.84
N ASN A 46 0.27 18.30 21.46
CA ASN A 46 0.22 16.96 20.85
C ASN A 46 -0.78 16.92 19.71
N VAL A 47 -0.41 16.30 18.59
CA VAL A 47 -1.29 16.06 17.43
C VAL A 47 -1.48 14.57 17.20
N GLY A 48 -2.71 14.14 16.94
CA GLY A 48 -2.99 12.82 16.35
C GLY A 48 -3.50 12.95 14.92
N VAL A 49 -3.09 12.04 14.02
CA VAL A 49 -3.59 12.03 12.64
C VAL A 49 -4.63 10.92 12.47
N LEU A 50 -5.83 11.31 12.05
CA LEU A 50 -6.96 10.43 11.80
C LEU A 50 -7.11 10.15 10.31
N LYS A 51 -7.81 9.05 9.98
CA LYS A 51 -8.16 8.71 8.59
C LYS A 51 -8.77 9.89 7.86
N PHE A 52 -8.42 10.03 6.60
CA PHE A 52 -8.93 11.08 5.71
C PHE A 52 -10.27 10.61 5.13
N LEU A 53 -11.10 11.54 4.66
CA LEU A 53 -12.19 11.22 3.75
C LEU A 53 -11.69 11.33 2.31
N VAL A 54 -12.21 10.52 1.40
CA VAL A 54 -11.85 10.50 -0.02
C VAL A 54 -13.11 10.70 -0.86
N ARG A 55 -13.02 11.51 -1.92
CA ARG A 55 -14.09 11.67 -2.92
C ARG A 55 -13.53 11.76 -4.33
N GLN A 56 -14.41 11.54 -5.31
CA GLN A 56 -14.16 11.79 -6.72
C GLN A 56 -15.06 12.94 -7.21
N GLY A 57 -14.45 13.96 -7.80
CA GLY A 57 -15.13 15.19 -8.22
C GLY A 57 -15.95 15.81 -7.11
N ASP A 58 -17.21 16.14 -7.43
CA ASP A 58 -18.19 16.68 -6.48
C ASP A 58 -18.98 15.60 -5.73
N GLY A 59 -18.59 14.33 -5.87
CA GLY A 59 -19.20 13.21 -5.17
C GLY A 59 -19.05 13.31 -3.64
N PRO A 60 -19.83 12.51 -2.89
CA PRO A 60 -19.76 12.51 -1.44
C PRO A 60 -18.38 12.03 -0.95
N ALA A 61 -17.89 12.66 0.11
CA ALA A 61 -16.69 12.23 0.81
C ALA A 61 -16.98 10.97 1.63
N ARG A 62 -16.13 9.97 1.44
CA ARG A 62 -16.29 8.61 1.92
C ARG A 62 -15.09 8.21 2.76
N ASP A 63 -15.33 7.41 3.79
CA ASP A 63 -14.30 6.92 4.71
C ASP A 63 -14.01 5.43 4.56
N ASP A 64 -14.44 4.87 3.42
CA ASP A 64 -14.40 3.47 3.00
C ASP A 64 -13.89 3.32 1.54
N VAL A 65 -13.05 4.24 1.07
CA VAL A 65 -12.45 4.25 -0.28
C VAL A 65 -11.11 3.53 -0.27
N GLY A 66 -11.18 2.21 -0.09
CA GLY A 66 -10.01 1.35 -0.05
C GLY A 66 -9.00 1.76 1.02
N ASP A 67 -7.73 1.74 0.63
CA ASP A 67 -6.59 1.91 1.52
C ASP A 67 -6.33 3.38 1.82
N LEU A 68 -6.64 4.20 0.82
CA LEU A 68 -6.17 5.56 0.74
C LEU A 68 -6.57 6.38 1.97
N ASN A 69 -7.76 6.15 2.55
CA ASN A 69 -8.21 6.86 3.75
C ASN A 69 -7.21 6.75 4.91
N LEU A 70 -6.68 5.53 5.17
CA LEU A 70 -5.76 5.28 6.26
C LEU A 70 -4.30 5.48 5.83
N THR A 71 -3.94 5.08 4.61
CA THR A 71 -2.59 5.29 4.07
C THR A 71 -2.24 6.79 4.10
N LEU A 72 -3.17 7.68 3.73
CA LEU A 72 -2.97 9.14 3.82
C LEU A 72 -2.71 9.62 5.24
N ALA A 73 -3.45 9.10 6.22
CA ALA A 73 -3.25 9.45 7.62
C ALA A 73 -1.85 9.06 8.08
N ASN A 74 -1.41 7.86 7.74
CA ASN A 74 -0.10 7.40 8.16
C ASN A 74 1.05 8.12 7.42
N LYS A 75 0.91 8.37 6.11
CA LYS A 75 1.86 9.19 5.34
C LYS A 75 1.98 10.59 5.92
N THR A 76 0.85 11.19 6.29
CA THR A 76 0.81 12.50 6.95
C THR A 76 1.44 12.45 8.35
N GLU A 77 1.19 11.42 9.14
CA GLU A 77 1.85 11.22 10.45
C GLU A 77 3.38 11.15 10.29
N VAL A 78 3.87 10.34 9.34
CA VAL A 78 5.29 10.22 9.03
C VAL A 78 5.85 11.58 8.58
N ALA A 79 5.14 12.30 7.71
CA ALA A 79 5.55 13.62 7.26
C ALA A 79 5.69 14.62 8.42
N LEU A 80 4.74 14.62 9.37
CA LEU A 80 4.83 15.44 10.58
C LEU A 80 6.02 15.04 11.46
N ILE A 81 6.29 13.74 11.65
CA ILE A 81 7.43 13.24 12.43
C ILE A 81 8.76 13.69 11.79
N LEU A 82 8.87 13.61 10.47
CA LEU A 82 10.07 14.00 9.74
C LEU A 82 10.29 15.52 9.75
N ALA A 83 9.20 16.30 9.67
CA ALA A 83 9.26 17.77 9.72
C ALA A 83 9.39 18.33 11.14
N ASN A 84 9.14 17.53 12.19
CA ASN A 84 9.21 18.00 13.56
C ASN A 84 10.67 18.14 14.03
N THR A 85 11.05 19.36 14.37
CA THR A 85 12.36 19.71 14.93
C THR A 85 12.31 20.00 16.43
N ASP A 86 11.16 19.80 17.07
CA ASP A 86 10.90 20.15 18.46
C ASP A 86 10.38 18.92 19.22
N ASP A 87 11.23 18.37 20.07
CA ASP A 87 10.91 17.18 20.88
C ASP A 87 9.79 17.46 21.91
N GLY A 88 9.48 18.73 22.19
CA GLY A 88 8.39 19.13 23.08
C GLY A 88 6.99 19.06 22.45
N PHE A 89 6.89 18.94 21.12
CA PHE A 89 5.63 18.78 20.41
C PHE A 89 5.42 17.32 20.03
N GLY A 90 4.44 16.66 20.64
CA GLY A 90 4.16 15.24 20.45
C GLY A 90 3.37 14.92 19.18
N VAL A 91 3.75 13.85 18.47
CA VAL A 91 2.90 13.21 17.45
C VAL A 91 2.42 11.88 18.02
N ILE A 92 1.11 11.68 18.05
CA ILE A 92 0.46 10.48 18.55
C ILE A 92 0.65 9.35 17.55
N ASP A 93 1.04 8.17 18.06
CA ASP A 93 1.24 6.96 17.28
C ASP A 93 -0.09 6.40 16.77
N ARG A 94 -0.29 6.44 15.45
CA ARG A 94 -1.42 5.80 14.76
C ARG A 94 -2.75 6.05 15.45
N ALA A 95 -3.11 7.32 15.55
CA ALA A 95 -4.29 7.74 16.31
C ALA A 95 -5.57 7.03 15.85
N SER A 96 -5.75 6.81 14.54
CA SER A 96 -6.86 6.02 14.00
C SER A 96 -6.89 4.60 14.60
N ASP A 97 -5.77 3.88 14.57
CA ASP A 97 -5.70 2.51 15.08
C ASP A 97 -5.88 2.44 16.60
N ALA A 98 -5.40 3.45 17.32
CA ALA A 98 -5.55 3.52 18.78
C ALA A 98 -7.02 3.60 19.20
N VAL A 99 -7.82 4.35 18.43
CA VAL A 99 -9.27 4.49 18.65
C VAL A 99 -9.97 3.15 18.41
N MET A 100 -9.54 2.44 17.38
CA MET A 100 -10.04 1.10 17.06
C MET A 100 -9.73 0.08 18.15
N ARG A 101 -8.45 -0.04 18.53
CA ARG A 101 -8.04 -0.98 19.59
C ARG A 101 -8.74 -0.72 20.92
N ALA A 102 -9.08 0.54 21.19
CA ALA A 102 -9.80 0.93 22.40
C ALA A 102 -11.33 0.77 22.29
N LYS A 103 -11.86 0.26 21.16
CA LYS A 103 -13.28 0.05 20.88
C LYS A 103 -14.14 1.28 21.15
N LEU A 104 -13.68 2.43 20.67
CA LEU A 104 -14.35 3.71 20.90
C LEU A 104 -15.47 3.91 19.89
N LEU A 105 -16.55 3.15 20.05
CA LEU A 105 -17.66 3.10 19.11
C LEU A 105 -18.31 4.47 18.86
N THR A 106 -18.23 5.38 19.85
CA THR A 106 -18.76 6.74 19.72
C THR A 106 -17.81 7.70 19.01
N ALA A 107 -16.51 7.38 18.92
CA ALA A 107 -15.50 8.27 18.34
C ALA A 107 -15.50 8.17 16.81
N ASN A 108 -15.82 9.28 16.15
CA ASN A 108 -15.78 9.42 14.70
C ASN A 108 -15.47 10.87 14.32
N HIS A 109 -14.70 11.12 13.27
CA HIS A 109 -14.34 12.49 12.89
C HIS A 109 -15.42 13.20 12.04
N LYS A 110 -16.52 12.50 11.71
CA LYS A 110 -17.60 12.99 10.85
C LYS A 110 -18.56 13.93 11.58
N THR A 111 -18.88 13.63 12.84
CA THR A 111 -19.83 14.38 13.66
C THR A 111 -19.12 15.17 14.76
N GLU A 112 -19.73 16.24 15.25
CA GLU A 112 -19.16 17.04 16.34
C GLU A 112 -19.00 16.24 17.63
N ASP A 113 -20.04 15.49 18.02
CA ASP A 113 -19.98 14.65 19.22
C ASP A 113 -18.99 13.50 19.08
N GLY A 114 -18.91 12.90 17.89
CA GLY A 114 -17.88 11.92 17.59
C GLY A 114 -16.46 12.48 17.71
N ARG A 115 -16.26 13.74 17.32
CA ARG A 115 -14.97 14.42 17.44
C ARG A 115 -14.59 14.68 18.90
N LYS A 116 -15.57 15.08 19.73
CA LYS A 116 -15.35 15.26 21.18
C LYS A 116 -14.92 13.95 21.86
N ALA A 117 -15.43 12.80 21.40
CA ALA A 117 -15.14 11.50 21.99
C ALA A 117 -13.66 11.04 21.84
N PHE A 118 -12.85 11.67 20.99
CA PHE A 118 -11.41 11.41 20.92
C PHE A 118 -10.63 12.01 22.10
N PHE A 119 -11.19 12.98 22.82
CA PHE A 119 -10.53 13.66 23.95
C PHE A 119 -10.85 13.00 25.29
N GLY A 120 -10.21 13.47 26.37
CA GLY A 120 -10.38 12.92 27.72
C GLY A 120 -9.66 11.59 27.95
N ARG A 121 -8.72 11.23 27.07
CA ARG A 121 -7.92 10.01 27.15
C ARG A 121 -6.49 10.27 26.69
N LYS A 122 -5.61 9.33 27.01
CA LYS A 122 -4.19 9.40 26.65
C LYS A 122 -3.84 8.42 25.54
N TYR A 123 -2.96 8.84 24.64
CA TYR A 123 -2.47 8.07 23.51
C TYR A 123 -0.96 7.95 23.56
N GLU A 124 -0.42 6.85 23.06
CA GLU A 124 1.03 6.69 22.99
C GLU A 124 1.64 7.66 21.99
N LEU A 125 2.79 8.25 22.33
CA LEU A 125 3.60 8.99 21.37
C LEU A 125 4.17 8.06 20.30
N ALA A 126 4.45 8.64 19.15
CA ALA A 126 5.09 7.96 18.04
C ALA A 126 6.44 7.37 18.48
N TRP A 127 7.30 8.16 19.12
CA TRP A 127 8.67 7.80 19.46
C TRP A 127 8.89 7.43 20.94
N SER A 128 7.84 7.07 21.68
CA SER A 128 7.99 6.52 23.03
C SER A 128 6.74 5.73 23.45
N ARG A 129 6.78 5.13 24.65
CA ARG A 129 5.60 4.51 25.28
C ARG A 129 4.83 5.48 26.15
N ASP A 130 5.27 6.73 26.22
CA ASP A 130 4.60 7.75 27.03
C ASP A 130 3.22 8.02 26.46
N LYS A 131 2.26 8.16 27.38
CA LYS A 131 0.87 8.43 27.01
C LYS A 131 0.56 9.90 27.27
N VAL A 132 0.14 10.60 26.22
CA VAL A 132 -0.16 12.03 26.25
C VAL A 132 -1.62 12.30 25.90
N GLU A 133 -2.16 13.39 26.42
CA GLU A 133 -3.48 13.88 25.98
C GLU A 133 -3.35 14.62 24.65
N PRO A 134 -4.26 14.39 23.69
CA PRO A 134 -4.25 15.11 22.43
C PRO A 134 -4.62 16.58 22.66
N GLY A 135 -3.85 17.49 22.08
CA GLY A 135 -4.26 18.90 21.97
C GLY A 135 -5.15 19.13 20.75
N VAL A 136 -4.87 18.39 19.67
CA VAL A 136 -5.54 18.53 18.38
C VAL A 136 -5.54 17.19 17.62
N PHE A 137 -6.55 16.98 16.79
CA PHE A 137 -6.53 15.94 15.77
C PHE A 137 -6.53 16.56 14.37
N LEU A 138 -5.70 15.99 13.49
CA LEU A 138 -5.60 16.31 12.07
C LEU A 138 -6.31 15.22 11.25
N THR A 139 -7.04 15.62 10.23
CA THR A 139 -7.65 14.77 9.20
C THR A 139 -7.71 15.59 7.90
N GLY A 140 -8.54 15.21 6.95
CA GLY A 140 -8.77 16.00 5.76
C GLY A 140 -9.72 15.35 4.77
N VAL A 141 -9.92 16.05 3.65
CA VAL A 141 -10.64 15.54 2.50
C VAL A 141 -9.67 15.47 1.32
N ALA A 142 -9.43 14.25 0.86
CA ALA A 142 -8.74 13.94 -0.37
C ALA A 142 -9.74 13.89 -1.53
N THR A 143 -9.43 14.55 -2.62
CA THR A 143 -10.31 14.69 -3.79
C THR A 143 -9.54 14.31 -5.04
N PHE A 144 -10.04 13.31 -5.76
CA PHE A 144 -9.67 13.14 -7.16
C PHE A 144 -10.49 14.10 -8.01
N SER A 145 -9.88 14.72 -9.02
CA SER A 145 -10.63 15.41 -10.06
C SER A 145 -11.59 14.45 -10.78
N ALA A 146 -12.60 14.99 -11.46
CA ALA A 146 -13.60 14.17 -12.15
C ALA A 146 -12.99 13.23 -13.20
N ASP A 147 -11.94 13.71 -13.89
CA ASP A 147 -11.13 12.96 -14.87
C ASP A 147 -10.02 12.12 -14.25
N LEU A 148 -9.95 12.05 -12.91
CA LEU A 148 -8.94 11.37 -12.12
C LEU A 148 -7.50 11.81 -12.37
N SER A 149 -7.24 12.88 -13.11
CA SER A 149 -5.88 13.30 -13.47
C SER A 149 -5.12 13.98 -12.33
N LYS A 150 -5.85 14.58 -11.38
CA LYS A 150 -5.33 15.37 -10.27
C LYS A 150 -5.84 14.82 -8.93
N PHE A 151 -4.97 14.80 -7.94
CA PHE A 151 -5.27 14.41 -6.57
C PHE A 151 -4.94 15.57 -5.63
N THR A 152 -5.91 15.97 -4.81
CA THR A 152 -5.79 17.13 -3.91
C THR A 152 -6.20 16.75 -2.49
N VAL A 153 -5.34 17.05 -1.51
CA VAL A 153 -5.59 16.86 -0.08
C VAL A 153 -5.77 18.21 0.59
N ARG A 154 -6.96 18.43 1.14
CA ARG A 154 -7.26 19.58 2.00
C ARG A 154 -7.26 19.12 3.45
N PHE A 155 -6.36 19.68 4.25
CA PHE A 155 -6.23 19.34 5.66
C PHE A 155 -7.28 20.05 6.52
N GLN A 156 -7.79 19.32 7.50
CA GLN A 156 -8.76 19.81 8.48
C GLN A 156 -8.33 19.38 9.87
N TRP A 157 -8.70 20.15 10.88
CA TRP A 157 -8.37 19.84 12.26
C TRP A 157 -9.51 20.21 13.20
N PHE A 158 -9.48 19.62 14.38
CA PHE A 158 -10.40 19.95 15.46
C PHE A 158 -9.74 19.75 16.82
N ASP A 159 -10.18 20.52 17.80
CA ASP A 159 -9.76 20.41 19.20
C ASP A 159 -10.90 19.85 20.08
N LYS A 160 -10.76 19.97 21.40
CA LYS A 160 -11.74 19.52 22.39
C LYS A 160 -13.15 20.10 22.21
N THR A 161 -13.30 21.20 21.47
CA THR A 161 -14.62 21.75 21.14
C THR A 161 -15.38 20.87 20.14
N GLY A 162 -14.66 20.03 19.39
CA GLY A 162 -15.23 19.23 18.30
C GLY A 162 -15.58 20.04 17.05
N LYS A 163 -15.29 21.35 17.01
CA LYS A 163 -15.49 22.15 15.80
C LYS A 163 -14.40 21.83 14.78
N MET A 164 -14.80 21.53 13.54
CA MET A 164 -13.87 21.30 12.43
C MET A 164 -13.45 22.64 11.81
N GLU A 165 -12.16 22.81 11.57
CA GLU A 165 -11.56 23.97 10.90
C GLU A 165 -10.63 23.51 9.78
N ASP A 166 -10.61 24.26 8.67
CA ASP A 166 -9.67 24.01 7.57
C ASP A 166 -8.29 24.60 7.92
N LEU A 167 -7.21 23.91 7.55
CA LEU A 167 -5.88 24.54 7.47
C LEU A 167 -5.75 25.32 6.17
N GLN A 168 -4.91 26.35 6.19
CA GLN A 168 -4.65 27.13 4.99
C GLN A 168 -3.82 26.31 3.98
N GLY A 169 -4.27 26.31 2.73
CA GLY A 169 -3.59 25.64 1.62
C GLY A 169 -4.09 24.23 1.36
N GLU A 170 -3.64 23.67 0.24
CA GLU A 170 -3.96 22.31 -0.19
C GLU A 170 -2.70 21.68 -0.78
N VAL A 171 -2.54 20.38 -0.59
CA VAL A 171 -1.52 19.59 -1.27
C VAL A 171 -2.14 19.09 -2.56
N SER A 172 -1.50 19.33 -3.70
CA SER A 172 -1.98 18.78 -4.96
C SER A 172 -0.87 18.15 -5.77
N VAL A 173 -1.15 16.96 -6.28
CA VAL A 173 -0.24 16.18 -7.13
C VAL A 173 -0.98 15.62 -8.34
N THR A 174 -0.21 15.21 -9.34
CA THR A 174 -0.73 14.39 -10.43
C THR A 174 -1.09 13.01 -9.89
N THR A 175 -2.28 12.51 -10.26
CA THR A 175 -2.71 11.17 -9.83
C THR A 175 -1.81 10.10 -10.45
N THR A 176 -1.28 9.22 -9.60
CA THR A 176 -0.48 8.06 -10.01
C THR A 176 -1.34 6.80 -10.07
N PRO A 177 -0.95 5.76 -10.84
CA PRO A 177 -1.65 4.49 -10.83
C PRO A 177 -1.69 3.81 -9.45
N GLU A 178 -0.70 4.07 -8.59
CA GLU A 178 -0.68 3.59 -7.21
C GLU A 178 -1.83 4.18 -6.39
N LEU A 179 -2.05 5.50 -6.46
CA LEU A 179 -3.16 6.17 -5.77
C LEU A 179 -4.52 5.63 -6.23
N LEU A 180 -4.66 5.33 -7.53
CA LEU A 180 -5.87 4.72 -8.08
C LEU A 180 -6.08 3.32 -7.51
N GLY A 181 -5.03 2.48 -7.51
CA GLY A 181 -5.10 1.14 -6.92
C GLY A 181 -5.42 1.17 -5.43
N GLN A 182 -4.88 2.12 -4.67
CA GLN A 182 -5.21 2.34 -3.26
C GLN A 182 -6.67 2.75 -3.04
N CYS A 183 -7.33 3.35 -4.04
CA CYS A 183 -8.78 3.63 -3.99
C CYS A 183 -9.66 2.45 -4.41
N GLY A 184 -9.05 1.31 -4.74
CA GLY A 184 -9.75 0.13 -5.23
C GLY A 184 -10.07 0.16 -6.72
N PHE A 185 -9.56 1.12 -7.49
CA PHE A 185 -9.66 1.06 -8.94
C PHE A 185 -8.79 -0.09 -9.48
N SER A 186 -9.35 -0.85 -10.41
CA SER A 186 -8.62 -1.90 -11.13
C SER A 186 -8.32 -1.45 -12.55
N TYR A 187 -7.13 -1.77 -13.05
CA TYR A 187 -6.74 -1.48 -14.42
C TYR A 187 -5.77 -2.53 -14.97
N VAL A 188 -5.73 -2.60 -16.30
CA VAL A 188 -4.73 -3.34 -17.07
C VAL A 188 -4.33 -2.43 -18.23
N ILE A 189 -3.02 -2.20 -18.42
CA ILE A 189 -2.58 -1.35 -19.53
C ILE A 189 -2.91 -2.01 -20.88
N ALA A 190 -3.07 -1.21 -21.93
CA ALA A 190 -3.48 -1.71 -23.25
C ALA A 190 -2.56 -2.82 -23.78
N ALA A 191 -3.12 -3.84 -24.44
CA ALA A 191 -2.36 -4.98 -24.97
C ALA A 191 -1.23 -4.57 -25.93
N ALA A 192 -1.45 -3.54 -26.76
CA ALA A 192 -0.41 -2.97 -27.62
C ALA A 192 0.78 -2.44 -26.80
N ARG A 193 0.51 -1.83 -25.64
CA ARG A 193 1.55 -1.34 -24.73
C ARG A 193 2.28 -2.49 -24.05
N GLN A 194 1.58 -3.51 -23.61
CA GLN A 194 2.21 -4.72 -23.06
C GLN A 194 3.15 -5.35 -24.09
N LYS A 195 2.74 -5.43 -25.36
CA LYS A 195 3.58 -5.93 -26.47
C LYS A 195 4.83 -5.06 -26.68
N ALA A 196 4.69 -3.73 -26.65
CA ALA A 196 5.82 -2.81 -26.76
C ALA A 196 6.84 -3.01 -25.62
N ILE A 197 6.36 -3.15 -24.38
CA ILE A 197 7.21 -3.43 -23.22
C ILE A 197 7.96 -4.76 -23.40
N LEU A 198 7.28 -5.81 -23.86
CA LEU A 198 7.89 -7.11 -24.14
C LEU A 198 8.96 -7.02 -25.25
N ALA A 199 8.74 -6.16 -26.25
CA ALA A 199 9.72 -5.88 -27.31
C ALA A 199 10.90 -5.02 -26.82
N GLY A 200 10.91 -4.59 -25.56
CA GLY A 200 11.95 -3.74 -24.99
C GLY A 200 11.83 -2.27 -25.40
N GLU A 201 10.69 -1.84 -25.93
CA GLU A 201 10.46 -0.44 -26.25
C GLU A 201 10.39 0.39 -24.95
N ALA A 202 11.05 1.55 -24.97
CA ALA A 202 10.99 2.48 -23.86
C ALA A 202 9.56 3.02 -23.74
N VAL A 203 8.92 2.74 -22.61
CA VAL A 203 7.61 3.32 -22.28
C VAL A 203 7.80 4.34 -21.17
N THR A 204 7.31 5.55 -21.40
CA THR A 204 7.37 6.59 -20.39
C THR A 204 6.33 6.33 -19.29
N PRO A 205 6.64 6.66 -18.02
CA PRO A 205 5.67 6.58 -16.92
C PRO A 205 4.37 7.34 -17.22
N GLU A 206 4.48 8.48 -17.90
CA GLU A 206 3.34 9.31 -18.29
C GLU A 206 2.41 8.60 -19.29
N ALA A 207 2.97 7.89 -20.27
CA ALA A 207 2.17 7.13 -21.22
C ALA A 207 1.40 5.98 -20.52
N GLN A 208 2.05 5.28 -19.59
CA GLN A 208 1.42 4.24 -18.79
C GLN A 208 0.32 4.78 -17.88
N ARG A 209 0.59 5.93 -17.23
CA ARG A 209 -0.41 6.63 -16.41
C ARG A 209 -1.65 6.99 -17.22
N ARG A 210 -1.45 7.56 -18.41
CA ARG A 210 -2.55 7.90 -19.32
C ARG A 210 -3.33 6.64 -19.74
N ASP A 211 -2.64 5.56 -20.10
CA ASP A 211 -3.27 4.29 -20.46
C ASP A 211 -4.10 3.72 -19.28
N ALA A 212 -3.60 3.83 -18.04
CA ALA A 212 -4.33 3.41 -16.84
C ALA A 212 -5.57 4.29 -16.57
N LEU A 213 -5.43 5.60 -16.68
CA LEU A 213 -6.53 6.56 -16.49
C LEU A 213 -7.62 6.40 -17.54
N GLU A 214 -7.26 6.24 -18.81
CA GLU A 214 -8.22 6.02 -19.90
C GLU A 214 -9.10 4.80 -19.64
N LYS A 215 -8.51 3.71 -19.11
CA LYS A 215 -9.25 2.48 -18.76
C LYS A 215 -10.19 2.64 -17.57
N ILE A 216 -9.89 3.54 -16.65
CA ILE A 216 -10.72 3.76 -15.46
C ILE A 216 -11.84 4.77 -15.75
N VAL A 217 -11.53 5.86 -16.48
CA VAL A 217 -12.47 6.97 -16.74
C VAL A 217 -13.48 6.63 -17.84
N ALA A 218 -13.10 5.80 -18.81
CA ALA A 218 -14.00 5.28 -19.83
C ALA A 218 -14.35 3.81 -19.52
N PRO A 219 -15.15 3.51 -18.47
CA PRO A 219 -15.75 2.19 -18.40
C PRO A 219 -16.62 2.08 -19.66
N ASN A 220 -16.28 1.18 -20.59
CA ASN A 220 -17.05 0.96 -21.81
C ASN A 220 -18.54 0.87 -21.46
N THR A 221 -19.28 1.97 -21.65
CA THR A 221 -20.65 2.18 -21.16
C THR A 221 -21.70 1.38 -21.96
N THR A 222 -21.24 0.47 -22.83
CA THR A 222 -22.09 -0.35 -23.69
C THR A 222 -21.94 -1.86 -23.46
N GLU A 223 -21.02 -2.33 -22.63
CA GLU A 223 -20.88 -3.76 -22.27
C GLU A 223 -21.14 -3.96 -20.76
N VAL A 224 -22.40 -3.85 -20.37
CA VAL A 224 -22.84 -3.94 -18.96
C VAL A 224 -22.78 -5.37 -18.42
N ASP A 225 -22.46 -6.40 -19.22
CA ASP A 225 -22.63 -7.81 -18.83
C ASP A 225 -21.39 -8.71 -18.93
N GLU A 226 -20.19 -8.21 -19.23
CA GLU A 226 -18.97 -9.05 -19.22
C GLU A 226 -18.03 -8.67 -18.05
N PRO A 227 -18.26 -9.23 -16.85
CA PRO A 227 -17.48 -8.99 -15.64
C PRO A 227 -16.01 -9.42 -15.67
N ILE A 228 -15.47 -9.75 -16.85
CA ILE A 228 -14.31 -10.62 -17.02
C ILE A 228 -13.15 -9.91 -17.74
N SER A 229 -13.38 -8.73 -18.34
CA SER A 229 -12.42 -8.14 -19.30
C SER A 229 -11.03 -7.90 -18.71
N LEU A 230 -10.90 -7.36 -17.49
CA LEU A 230 -9.60 -7.08 -16.87
C LEU A 230 -8.83 -8.37 -16.51
N LEU A 231 -9.52 -9.39 -15.98
CA LEU A 231 -8.87 -10.67 -15.66
C LEU A 231 -8.45 -11.43 -16.93
N THR A 232 -9.20 -11.30 -18.03
CA THR A 232 -8.82 -11.91 -19.32
C THR A 232 -7.76 -11.14 -20.08
N THR A 233 -7.67 -9.82 -19.90
CA THR A 233 -6.68 -8.97 -20.59
C THR A 233 -5.39 -8.79 -19.80
N SER A 234 -5.40 -9.16 -18.51
CA SER A 234 -4.21 -9.24 -17.68
C SER A 234 -3.18 -10.20 -18.30
N PRO A 235 -1.87 -9.84 -18.33
CA PRO A 235 -0.82 -10.73 -18.79
C PRO A 235 -0.67 -11.98 -17.91
N ILE A 236 -1.17 -11.94 -16.67
CA ILE A 236 -1.22 -13.07 -15.74
C ILE A 236 -2.67 -13.51 -15.58
N LYS A 237 -2.94 -14.79 -15.86
CA LYS A 237 -4.24 -15.41 -15.55
C LYS A 237 -4.28 -15.68 -14.06
N TRP A 238 -5.27 -15.09 -13.40
CA TRP A 238 -5.49 -15.22 -11.97
C TRP A 238 -6.75 -16.03 -11.71
N GLY A 239 -6.57 -17.21 -11.11
CA GLY A 239 -7.68 -18.04 -10.63
C GLY A 239 -7.81 -17.94 -9.11
N VAL A 240 -9.04 -17.79 -8.62
CA VAL A 240 -9.39 -17.97 -7.20
C VAL A 240 -10.05 -19.34 -7.06
N LEU A 241 -9.61 -20.14 -6.10
CA LEU A 241 -10.13 -21.48 -5.86
C LEU A 241 -10.59 -21.64 -4.43
N TYR A 242 -11.75 -22.27 -4.24
CA TYR A 242 -12.23 -22.76 -2.95
C TYR A 242 -12.31 -24.29 -3.00
N ASN A 243 -11.62 -24.95 -2.08
CA ASN A 243 -11.53 -26.42 -2.03
C ASN A 243 -11.06 -27.03 -3.35
N GLY A 244 -10.06 -26.40 -3.99
CA GLY A 244 -9.52 -26.79 -5.29
C GLY A 244 -10.44 -26.54 -6.49
N LYS A 245 -11.61 -25.92 -6.30
CA LYS A 245 -12.57 -25.62 -7.39
C LYS A 245 -12.50 -24.14 -7.76
N PRO A 246 -12.44 -23.79 -9.07
CA PRO A 246 -12.49 -22.40 -9.51
C PRO A 246 -13.76 -21.69 -9.03
N VAL A 247 -13.59 -20.46 -8.56
CA VAL A 247 -14.66 -19.59 -8.10
C VAL A 247 -15.08 -18.66 -9.23
N LYS A 248 -16.39 -18.51 -9.45
CA LYS A 248 -16.91 -17.56 -10.44
C LYS A 248 -16.71 -16.13 -9.95
N VAL A 249 -16.01 -15.32 -10.74
CA VAL A 249 -15.88 -13.88 -10.54
C VAL A 249 -17.08 -13.18 -11.17
N SER A 250 -17.74 -12.30 -10.43
CA SER A 250 -18.87 -11.47 -10.88
C SER A 250 -18.56 -10.01 -10.60
N GLY A 251 -18.21 -9.28 -11.65
CA GLY A 251 -17.64 -7.94 -11.61
C GLY A 251 -16.24 -7.98 -10.99
N ASN A 252 -16.05 -7.17 -9.97
CA ASN A 252 -14.90 -7.23 -9.08
C ASN A 252 -15.20 -8.03 -7.80
N VAL A 253 -16.20 -8.91 -7.79
CA VAL A 253 -16.63 -9.66 -6.61
C VAL A 253 -16.45 -11.15 -6.81
N VAL A 254 -16.01 -11.84 -5.76
CA VAL A 254 -16.10 -13.30 -5.64
C VAL A 254 -16.99 -13.66 -4.46
N PRO A 255 -17.67 -14.82 -4.48
CA PRO A 255 -18.37 -15.35 -3.31
C PRO A 255 -17.50 -15.32 -2.05
N GLU A 256 -18.10 -15.02 -0.90
CA GLU A 256 -17.42 -15.08 0.39
C GLU A 256 -17.05 -16.53 0.73
N PRO A 257 -15.80 -16.84 1.11
CA PRO A 257 -15.41 -18.19 1.50
C PRO A 257 -15.99 -18.54 2.88
N LYS A 258 -16.36 -19.81 3.07
CA LYS A 258 -16.85 -20.35 4.34
C LYS A 258 -15.69 -20.73 5.26
N GLU A 259 -15.97 -20.90 6.55
CA GLU A 259 -14.97 -21.25 7.57
C GLU A 259 -14.11 -22.47 7.19
N ASP A 260 -14.75 -23.51 6.63
CA ASP A 260 -14.09 -24.74 6.20
C ASP A 260 -13.50 -24.69 4.78
N ASP A 261 -13.67 -23.57 4.05
CA ASP A 261 -13.17 -23.46 2.69
C ASP A 261 -11.65 -23.28 2.68
N ARG A 262 -10.98 -24.15 1.92
CA ARG A 262 -9.58 -23.97 1.56
C ARG A 262 -9.48 -22.95 0.43
N VAL A 263 -9.01 -21.74 0.76
CA VAL A 263 -8.72 -20.69 -0.22
C VAL A 263 -7.36 -20.95 -0.88
N GLU A 264 -7.29 -20.89 -2.20
CA GLU A 264 -6.06 -20.99 -2.99
C GLU A 264 -6.12 -20.03 -4.19
N PHE A 265 -4.96 -19.64 -4.70
CA PHE A 265 -4.85 -18.80 -5.90
C PHE A 265 -3.93 -19.44 -6.92
N THR A 266 -4.34 -19.50 -8.18
CA THR A 266 -3.44 -19.87 -9.29
C THR A 266 -3.01 -18.62 -10.03
N LEU A 267 -1.69 -18.47 -10.21
CA LEU A 267 -1.10 -17.42 -11.02
C LEU A 267 -0.41 -18.09 -12.20
N THR A 268 -0.92 -17.88 -13.41
CA THR A 268 -0.38 -18.46 -14.63
C THR A 268 0.13 -17.36 -15.54
N ASN A 269 1.38 -17.48 -15.97
CA ASN A 269 1.94 -16.67 -17.05
C ASN A 269 1.85 -17.44 -18.38
N PRO A 270 0.85 -17.18 -19.24
CA PRO A 270 0.74 -17.80 -20.55
C PRO A 270 1.63 -17.13 -21.61
N GLY A 271 2.27 -16.02 -21.28
CA GLY A 271 2.98 -15.17 -22.22
C GLY A 271 4.48 -15.48 -22.32
N PRO A 272 5.17 -14.82 -23.25
CA PRO A 272 6.61 -14.99 -23.46
C PRO A 272 7.49 -14.13 -22.54
N GLY A 273 6.92 -13.19 -21.78
CA GLY A 273 7.67 -12.34 -20.85
C GLY A 273 7.82 -12.94 -19.47
N THR A 274 8.69 -12.35 -18.64
CA THR A 274 8.77 -12.65 -17.22
C THR A 274 8.03 -11.57 -16.42
N TYR A 275 7.23 -11.99 -15.45
CA TYR A 275 6.45 -11.07 -14.63
C TYR A 275 6.72 -11.29 -13.14
N GLY A 276 6.77 -10.20 -12.39
CA GLY A 276 6.74 -10.21 -10.94
C GLY A 276 5.32 -9.88 -10.46
N VAL A 277 4.76 -10.73 -9.60
CA VAL A 277 3.39 -10.56 -9.08
C VAL A 277 3.43 -10.33 -7.58
N VAL A 278 2.83 -9.24 -7.12
CA VAL A 278 2.47 -9.05 -5.71
C VAL A 278 1.01 -9.44 -5.56
N LEU A 279 0.77 -10.58 -4.90
CA LEU A 279 -0.56 -11.02 -4.53
C LEU A 279 -0.79 -10.64 -3.06
N LEU A 280 -1.74 -9.75 -2.83
CA LEU A 280 -2.15 -9.24 -1.53
C LEU A 280 -3.45 -9.92 -1.11
N VAL A 281 -3.49 -10.38 0.13
CA VAL A 281 -4.71 -10.88 0.79
C VAL A 281 -4.98 -9.97 1.97
N ASN A 282 -6.05 -9.18 1.85
CA ASN A 282 -6.36 -8.12 2.80
C ASN A 282 -5.16 -7.19 3.08
N GLY A 283 -4.46 -6.79 2.02
CA GLY A 283 -3.35 -5.83 2.13
C GLY A 283 -2.03 -6.42 2.57
N GLU A 284 -1.99 -7.69 2.92
CA GLU A 284 -0.76 -8.39 3.25
C GLU A 284 -0.28 -9.17 2.04
N SER A 285 0.97 -8.93 1.63
CA SER A 285 1.63 -9.73 0.61
C SER A 285 1.67 -11.19 1.03
N THR A 286 1.29 -12.08 0.12
CA THR A 286 1.42 -13.52 0.33
C THR A 286 2.88 -13.96 0.50
N LEU A 287 3.85 -13.11 0.19
CA LEU A 287 5.26 -13.29 0.54
C LEU A 287 5.59 -12.46 1.77
N TYR A 288 5.94 -13.13 2.87
CA TYR A 288 6.39 -12.57 4.14
C TYR A 288 5.42 -11.56 4.77
N GLN A 289 4.14 -11.59 4.37
CA GLN A 289 3.07 -10.73 4.88
C GLN A 289 3.29 -9.23 4.64
N GLU A 290 4.27 -8.82 3.83
CA GLU A 290 4.64 -7.40 3.66
C GLU A 290 3.43 -6.50 3.37
N ARG A 291 3.32 -5.37 4.08
CA ARG A 291 2.27 -4.35 3.91
C ARG A 291 2.76 -3.06 3.23
N SER A 292 3.89 -3.14 2.56
CA SER A 292 4.46 -1.99 1.84
C SER A 292 3.78 -1.81 0.48
N ALA A 293 4.09 -0.70 -0.20
CA ALA A 293 3.67 -0.53 -1.58
C ALA A 293 4.14 -1.71 -2.46
N PRO A 294 3.31 -2.19 -3.40
CA PRO A 294 3.62 -3.35 -4.24
C PRO A 294 4.97 -3.24 -4.99
N LEU A 295 5.38 -2.02 -5.33
CA LEU A 295 6.66 -1.77 -6.00
C LEU A 295 7.85 -2.28 -5.16
N VAL A 296 7.80 -2.12 -3.84
CA VAL A 296 8.91 -2.50 -2.94
C VAL A 296 8.71 -3.86 -2.26
N CYS A 297 7.50 -4.44 -2.33
CA CYS A 297 7.26 -5.80 -1.88
C CYS A 297 8.01 -6.83 -2.73
N ARG A 298 8.32 -7.97 -2.11
CA ARG A 298 8.75 -9.17 -2.81
C ARG A 298 7.64 -9.68 -3.72
N LYS A 299 8.06 -10.28 -4.83
CA LYS A 299 7.21 -10.66 -5.96
C LYS A 299 7.34 -12.14 -6.22
N TRP A 300 6.23 -12.79 -6.53
CA TRP A 300 6.24 -14.09 -7.20
C TRP A 300 6.74 -13.89 -8.62
N VAL A 301 7.90 -14.44 -8.95
CA VAL A 301 8.49 -14.31 -10.29
C VAL A 301 8.01 -15.48 -11.15
N LEU A 302 7.28 -15.14 -12.22
CA LEU A 302 6.68 -16.10 -13.13
C LEU A 302 7.38 -16.02 -14.49
N SER A 303 8.21 -17.02 -14.76
CA SER A 303 8.79 -17.26 -16.09
C SER A 303 7.70 -17.58 -17.12
N PRO A 304 8.02 -17.51 -18.43
CA PRO A 304 7.09 -17.90 -19.47
C PRO A 304 6.49 -19.29 -19.26
N ASN A 305 5.20 -19.43 -19.55
CA ASN A 305 4.43 -20.69 -19.43
C ASN A 305 4.46 -21.33 -18.03
N THR A 306 4.70 -20.55 -16.98
CA THR A 306 4.80 -21.04 -15.61
C THR A 306 3.50 -20.82 -14.85
N THR A 307 3.14 -21.77 -14.00
CA THR A 307 2.00 -21.67 -13.08
C THR A 307 2.48 -21.89 -11.65
N VAL A 308 2.05 -21.03 -10.72
CA VAL A 308 2.22 -21.24 -9.29
C VAL A 308 0.86 -21.29 -8.60
N THR A 309 0.74 -22.10 -7.56
CA THR A 309 -0.44 -22.12 -6.69
C THR A 309 -0.06 -21.56 -5.32
N VAL A 310 -0.64 -20.43 -4.95
CA VAL A 310 -0.45 -19.78 -3.66
C VAL A 310 -1.55 -20.25 -2.71
N ARG A 311 -1.16 -20.94 -1.64
CA ARG A 311 -2.10 -21.63 -0.71
C ARG A 311 -2.07 -21.04 0.71
N GLY A 312 -1.27 -20.01 0.93
CA GLY A 312 -1.04 -19.39 2.21
C GLY A 312 -0.08 -18.21 2.14
N PHE A 313 0.37 -17.77 3.32
CA PHE A 313 1.43 -16.80 3.47
C PHE A 313 2.78 -17.50 3.60
N GLN A 314 3.73 -17.17 2.73
CA GLN A 314 5.11 -17.62 2.88
C GLN A 314 5.73 -16.89 4.08
N THR A 315 6.19 -17.60 5.09
CA THR A 315 6.76 -17.02 6.32
C THR A 315 8.27 -17.20 6.43
N GLY A 316 8.86 -18.02 5.56
CA GLY A 316 10.29 -18.27 5.47
C GLY A 316 10.68 -18.68 4.04
N PRO A 317 11.94 -19.04 3.75
CA PRO A 317 12.33 -19.53 2.41
C PRO A 317 11.66 -20.84 2.01
N ASP A 318 11.33 -21.69 2.98
CA ASP A 318 10.81 -23.04 2.81
C ASP A 318 9.55 -23.33 3.65
N THR A 319 8.96 -22.28 4.22
CA THR A 319 7.87 -22.39 5.20
C THR A 319 6.67 -21.56 4.75
N LEU A 320 5.51 -22.21 4.68
CA LEU A 320 4.22 -21.63 4.34
C LEU A 320 3.26 -21.81 5.52
N ALA A 321 2.47 -20.78 5.83
CA ALA A 321 1.32 -20.90 6.70
C ALA A 321 0.04 -20.84 5.83
N PRO A 322 -0.73 -21.93 5.70
CA PRO A 322 -1.92 -21.98 4.85
C PRO A 322 -2.92 -20.88 5.17
N PHE A 323 -3.73 -20.48 4.20
CA PHE A 323 -4.84 -19.59 4.46
C PHE A 323 -5.85 -20.25 5.39
N ARG A 324 -6.38 -19.48 6.34
CA ARG A 324 -7.50 -19.86 7.19
C ARG A 324 -8.60 -18.82 7.05
N VAL A 325 -9.83 -19.29 6.87
CA VAL A 325 -11.03 -18.45 6.93
C VAL A 325 -11.48 -18.41 8.39
N LEU A 326 -11.85 -17.23 8.86
CA LEU A 326 -12.30 -17.04 10.24
C LEU A 326 -13.81 -16.87 10.26
N PRO A 327 -14.51 -17.47 11.24
CA PRO A 327 -15.97 -17.42 11.27
C PRO A 327 -16.50 -16.00 11.57
N PRO A 328 -17.77 -15.71 11.24
CA PRO A 328 -18.34 -14.37 11.36
C PRO A 328 -18.38 -13.79 12.79
N ASP A 329 -18.53 -14.64 13.80
CA ASP A 329 -18.51 -14.25 15.22
C ASP A 329 -17.08 -13.97 15.73
N GLU A 330 -16.08 -14.48 15.02
CA GLU A 330 -14.71 -14.19 15.30
C GLU A 330 -14.23 -12.89 14.64
N VAL A 331 -14.80 -12.37 13.56
CA VAL A 331 -14.42 -11.06 12.95
C VAL A 331 -14.21 -9.98 14.05
N PRO A 332 -13.02 -9.35 14.30
CA PRO A 332 -13.03 -8.19 15.17
C PRO A 332 -13.92 -7.18 14.46
N GLU A 333 -14.90 -6.67 15.19
CA GLU A 333 -15.85 -5.64 14.73
C GLU A 333 -15.12 -4.45 14.04
N ASP A 334 -13.82 -4.30 14.30
CA ASP A 334 -12.91 -3.28 13.79
C ASP A 334 -12.28 -3.57 12.41
N ALA A 335 -12.15 -4.84 11.99
CA ALA A 335 -11.61 -5.19 10.66
C ALA A 335 -12.54 -4.70 9.53
N VAL A 336 -13.83 -4.65 9.82
CA VAL A 336 -14.92 -4.28 8.91
C VAL A 336 -15.00 -2.77 8.70
N ASN A 337 -14.70 -2.00 9.75
CA ASN A 337 -14.84 -0.54 9.73
C ASN A 337 -13.53 0.19 9.33
N TYR A 338 -12.36 -0.46 9.46
CA TYR A 338 -11.06 0.19 9.32
C TYR A 338 -9.93 -0.69 8.72
N GLY A 339 -10.23 -1.93 8.32
CA GLY A 339 -9.27 -2.72 7.56
C GLY A 339 -9.16 -2.18 6.14
N GLU A 340 -8.09 -1.42 5.89
CA GLU A 340 -7.59 -0.85 4.64
C GLU A 340 -7.99 -1.70 3.40
N HIS A 341 -7.78 -3.01 3.49
CA HIS A 341 -8.05 -3.98 2.43
C HIS A 341 -9.00 -5.10 2.85
N ALA A 342 -9.74 -4.93 3.96
CA ALA A 342 -10.55 -6.00 4.51
C ALA A 342 -11.53 -6.54 3.49
N GLY A 343 -11.47 -7.84 3.28
CA GLY A 343 -12.31 -8.52 2.33
C GLY A 343 -11.89 -8.38 0.88
N THR A 344 -10.62 -8.09 0.60
CA THR A 344 -10.11 -8.01 -0.77
C THR A 344 -8.94 -8.95 -1.03
N PHE A 345 -8.89 -9.46 -2.25
CA PHE A 345 -7.71 -10.01 -2.87
C PHE A 345 -7.24 -9.01 -3.93
N ARG A 346 -5.95 -8.72 -4.00
CA ARG A 346 -5.42 -7.78 -4.99
C ARG A 346 -4.17 -8.33 -5.64
N MET A 347 -4.10 -8.27 -6.97
CA MET A 347 -2.98 -8.71 -7.76
C MET A 347 -2.37 -7.51 -8.49
N VAL A 348 -1.09 -7.24 -8.20
CA VAL A 348 -0.32 -6.19 -8.88
C VAL A 348 0.79 -6.85 -9.68
N VAL A 349 0.82 -6.59 -10.99
CA VAL A 349 1.70 -7.26 -11.94
C VAL A 349 2.71 -6.27 -12.49
N PHE A 350 3.98 -6.65 -12.45
CA PHE A 350 5.10 -5.92 -13.01
C PHE A 350 5.74 -6.74 -14.11
N HIS A 351 6.02 -6.13 -15.26
CA HIS A 351 6.93 -6.73 -16.22
C HIS A 351 8.37 -6.55 -15.73
N GLY A 352 9.27 -7.46 -16.09
CA GLY A 352 10.68 -7.33 -15.77
C GLY A 352 11.51 -8.43 -16.40
N LYS A 353 12.79 -8.44 -16.05
CA LYS A 353 13.71 -9.49 -16.47
C LYS A 353 14.18 -10.24 -15.24
N SER A 354 14.14 -11.57 -15.31
CA SER A 354 14.94 -12.39 -14.40
C SER A 354 16.39 -12.23 -14.85
N VAL A 355 17.28 -11.89 -13.93
CA VAL A 355 18.72 -11.94 -14.20
C VAL A 355 19.15 -13.33 -13.80
N GLU A 356 19.80 -14.10 -14.70
CA GLU A 356 20.48 -15.32 -14.27
C GLU A 356 21.46 -14.92 -13.17
N ALA A 357 21.40 -15.58 -12.02
CA ALA A 357 22.28 -15.29 -10.90
C ALA A 357 23.73 -15.52 -11.34
N THR A 358 24.42 -14.46 -11.76
CA THR A 358 25.84 -14.48 -12.06
C THR A 358 26.59 -14.64 -10.73
N GLU A 359 26.82 -15.90 -10.38
CA GLU A 359 27.53 -16.41 -9.20
C GLU A 359 26.86 -16.19 -7.81
N PRO A 360 26.95 -17.19 -6.92
CA PRO A 360 26.40 -17.11 -5.56
C PRO A 360 27.32 -16.25 -4.69
N GLY A 361 27.19 -14.92 -4.76
CA GLY A 361 28.16 -14.11 -4.04
C GLY A 361 28.06 -12.60 -4.16
N MET A 362 26.87 -12.01 -4.16
CA MET A 362 26.67 -10.68 -3.56
C MET A 362 25.18 -10.38 -3.47
N LEU A 363 24.60 -10.54 -2.28
CA LEU A 363 23.48 -9.71 -1.89
C LEU A 363 23.97 -8.27 -2.09
N VAL A 364 23.49 -7.60 -3.14
CA VAL A 364 23.76 -6.17 -3.32
C VAL A 364 23.23 -5.49 -2.06
N LYS A 365 24.16 -5.11 -1.18
CA LYS A 365 23.88 -4.25 -0.03
C LYS A 365 23.24 -3.02 -0.65
N ARG A 366 21.93 -2.81 -0.45
CA ARG A 366 21.32 -1.50 -0.68
C ARG A 366 22.16 -0.51 0.11
N THR A 367 22.95 0.30 -0.59
CA THR A 367 23.66 1.40 0.02
C THR A 367 22.61 2.40 0.51
N ASN A 368 22.73 2.83 1.76
CA ASN A 368 21.90 3.85 2.37
C ASN A 368 22.13 5.19 1.68
N ASP A 369 21.49 5.42 0.54
CA ASP A 369 21.35 6.76 -0.03
C ASP A 369 20.14 7.42 0.64
N ASP A 370 20.37 8.52 1.34
CA ASP A 370 19.36 9.24 2.14
C ASP A 370 18.12 9.64 1.31
N SER A 371 18.24 9.80 -0.01
CA SER A 371 17.13 10.15 -0.91
C SER A 371 16.21 8.96 -1.23
N ALA A 372 16.79 7.81 -1.59
CA ALA A 372 16.06 6.56 -1.79
C ALA A 372 15.49 6.01 -0.47
N VAL A 373 16.19 6.25 0.64
CA VAL A 373 15.76 5.92 2.00
C VAL A 373 14.54 6.77 2.41
N PHE A 374 14.51 8.04 2.03
CA PHE A 374 13.35 8.92 2.26
C PHE A 374 12.13 8.49 1.44
N ALA A 375 12.31 8.19 0.14
CA ALA A 375 11.26 7.62 -0.72
C ALA A 375 10.67 6.35 -0.13
N VAL A 376 11.53 5.41 0.31
CA VAL A 376 11.10 4.15 0.92
C VAL A 376 10.39 4.37 2.26
N ALA A 377 10.86 5.28 3.12
CA ALA A 377 10.23 5.58 4.40
C ALA A 377 8.84 6.22 4.26
N SER A 378 8.66 7.10 3.27
CA SER A 378 7.41 7.80 3.02
C SER A 378 6.38 6.92 2.30
N THR A 379 6.81 6.10 1.34
CA THR A 379 5.89 5.21 0.61
C THR A 379 5.28 4.18 1.55
N ARG A 380 6.03 3.77 2.59
CA ARG A 380 5.62 2.74 3.55
C ARG A 380 4.40 3.11 4.37
N GLY A 381 4.23 4.37 4.78
CA GLY A 381 3.07 4.84 5.56
C GLY A 381 2.63 3.87 6.67
N THR A 382 3.49 3.03 7.21
CA THR A 382 3.09 1.98 8.15
C THR A 382 4.27 1.70 9.05
N ARG A 383 4.03 1.77 10.36
CA ARG A 383 5.01 1.55 11.43
C ARG A 383 4.84 0.14 11.96
N THR A 384 5.92 -0.58 12.17
CA THR A 384 5.88 -1.95 12.71
C THR A 384 5.55 -1.95 14.20
N PRO A 385 4.80 -2.94 14.73
CA PRO A 385 4.73 -3.18 16.17
C PRO A 385 6.05 -3.82 16.64
N GLY A 386 7.07 -2.99 16.93
CA GLY A 386 8.37 -3.40 17.47
C GLY A 386 8.71 -2.72 18.81
N ALA A 387 9.95 -2.88 19.26
CA ALA A 387 10.48 -2.07 20.36
C ALA A 387 10.47 -0.60 19.91
N LYS A 388 9.56 0.20 20.47
CA LYS A 388 9.46 1.61 20.12
C LYS A 388 10.81 2.28 20.39
N PRO A 389 11.35 3.06 19.44
CA PRO A 389 12.48 3.94 19.72
C PRO A 389 12.12 4.82 20.92
N GLN A 390 13.11 5.22 21.72
CA GLN A 390 12.88 6.02 22.93
C GLN A 390 12.95 7.53 22.69
N THR A 391 13.35 7.97 21.48
CA THR A 391 13.52 9.39 21.13
C THR A 391 13.06 9.67 19.70
N LEU A 392 12.62 10.90 19.43
CA LEU A 392 12.23 11.35 18.09
C LEU A 392 13.36 11.12 17.07
N LYS A 393 14.60 11.47 17.44
CA LYS A 393 15.78 11.25 16.59
C LYS A 393 16.01 9.76 16.27
N ALA A 394 15.83 8.86 17.25
CA ALA A 394 15.93 7.43 17.01
C ALA A 394 14.79 6.91 16.12
N LEU A 395 13.58 7.45 16.26
CA LEU A 395 12.47 7.14 15.37
C LEU A 395 12.72 7.62 13.94
N GLN A 396 13.20 8.85 13.76
CA GLN A 396 13.57 9.37 12.45
C GLN A 396 14.65 8.51 11.77
N ALA A 397 15.59 7.95 12.55
CA ALA A 397 16.59 7.02 12.06
C ALA A 397 16.04 5.61 11.77
N ASP A 398 15.04 5.11 12.51
CA ASP A 398 14.44 3.79 12.32
C ASP A 398 13.39 3.76 11.20
N LEU A 399 12.61 4.83 11.02
CA LEU A 399 11.73 5.00 9.85
C LEU A 399 12.50 4.94 8.52
N ARG A 400 13.80 5.22 8.57
CA ARG A 400 14.74 5.09 7.46
C ARG A 400 15.17 3.64 7.16
N GLY A 401 14.69 2.64 7.89
CA GLY A 401 14.87 1.24 7.47
C GLY A 401 14.23 0.19 8.38
N ARG A 402 13.14 -0.46 7.92
CA ARG A 402 12.63 -1.82 8.27
C ARG A 402 11.19 -2.14 7.77
N ASN A 403 10.77 -3.42 7.85
CA ASN A 403 9.45 -4.03 7.46
C ASN A 403 8.82 -4.84 8.65
N ASP A 404 7.48 -5.08 8.67
CA ASP A 404 6.64 -6.21 9.25
C ASP A 404 5.24 -5.87 9.90
N THR A 405 4.48 -6.87 10.41
CA THR A 405 2.99 -7.10 10.27
C THR A 405 2.16 -7.53 11.53
N SER A 406 0.80 -7.41 11.50
CA SER A 406 -0.20 -8.23 12.29
C SER A 406 -1.73 -8.03 11.91
N GLY A 407 -2.55 -9.12 11.92
CA GLY A 407 -4.03 -9.21 11.61
C GLY A 407 -4.98 -9.22 12.85
N SER A 408 -6.31 -9.55 12.86
CA SER A 408 -7.28 -10.25 11.95
C SER A 408 -8.74 -10.37 12.52
N ARG A 409 -9.80 -10.61 11.69
CA ARG A 409 -10.74 -11.81 11.57
C ARG A 409 -11.89 -11.56 10.53
N GLY A 410 -12.65 -12.60 10.07
CA GLY A 410 -13.73 -12.56 9.05
C GLY A 410 -13.36 -12.70 7.57
N TYR A 411 -12.23 -13.33 7.36
CA TYR A 411 -11.15 -12.65 6.66
C TYR A 411 -10.12 -13.72 6.44
N VAL A 412 -9.64 -13.85 5.21
CA VAL A 412 -8.59 -14.81 4.91
C VAL A 412 -7.32 -14.38 5.65
N VAL A 413 -6.90 -15.18 6.61
CA VAL A 413 -5.71 -14.92 7.44
C VAL A 413 -4.68 -16.01 7.27
N LYS A 414 -3.52 -15.77 7.88
CA LYS A 414 -2.53 -16.78 8.19
C LYS A 414 -3.07 -17.83 9.16
N GLY A 415 -3.01 -19.09 8.74
CA GLY A 415 -3.27 -20.26 9.58
C GLY A 415 -2.19 -20.46 10.65
N SER A 416 -2.54 -21.21 11.70
CA SER A 416 -1.64 -21.49 12.83
C SER A 416 -0.64 -22.61 12.56
N LYS A 417 -0.92 -23.50 11.60
CA LYS A 417 -0.03 -24.58 11.19
C LYS A 417 0.91 -24.09 10.10
N THR A 418 2.15 -24.56 10.11
CA THR A 418 3.10 -24.35 9.03
C THR A 418 3.34 -25.64 8.26
N GLU A 419 3.63 -25.49 6.97
CA GLU A 419 3.91 -26.57 6.03
C GLU A 419 5.21 -26.26 5.28
N LYS A 420 5.90 -27.30 4.83
CA LYS A 420 7.08 -27.14 3.99
C LYS A 420 6.66 -26.73 2.58
N PHE A 421 7.18 -25.62 2.09
CA PHE A 421 6.98 -25.11 0.75
C PHE A 421 8.22 -24.33 0.31
N GLU A 422 9.06 -24.99 -0.49
CA GLU A 422 10.32 -24.43 -0.96
C GLU A 422 10.08 -23.38 -2.04
N THR A 423 10.71 -22.22 -1.87
CA THR A 423 10.75 -21.16 -2.87
C THR A 423 12.19 -20.91 -3.30
N ASN A 424 12.39 -20.74 -4.60
CA ASN A 424 13.69 -20.36 -5.14
C ASN A 424 13.73 -18.83 -5.24
N ALA A 425 14.65 -18.21 -4.52
CA ALA A 425 14.92 -16.78 -4.68
C ALA A 425 15.60 -16.55 -6.04
N VAL A 426 15.10 -15.58 -6.79
CA VAL A 426 15.67 -15.15 -8.07
C VAL A 426 15.76 -13.63 -8.09
N ASP A 427 16.76 -13.11 -8.78
CA ASP A 427 16.88 -11.67 -9.00
C ASP A 427 15.90 -11.23 -10.09
N PHE A 428 15.09 -10.23 -9.75
CA PHE A 428 14.09 -9.66 -10.65
C PHE A 428 14.23 -8.15 -10.70
N VAL A 429 14.51 -7.64 -11.89
CA VAL A 429 14.53 -6.19 -12.14
C VAL A 429 13.22 -5.81 -12.81
N THR A 430 12.45 -5.00 -12.10
CA THR A 430 11.17 -4.46 -12.58
C THR A 430 11.42 -3.45 -13.70
N SER A 431 10.70 -3.59 -14.81
CA SER A 431 10.77 -2.69 -15.95
C SER A 431 9.47 -2.81 -16.76
N PRO A 432 8.64 -1.76 -16.84
CA PRO A 432 8.74 -0.41 -16.25
C PRO A 432 8.59 -0.38 -14.71
N GLU A 433 8.86 0.77 -14.09
CA GLU A 433 8.62 1.00 -12.64
C GLU A 433 7.13 0.97 -12.26
N LEU A 434 6.22 1.25 -13.20
CA LEU A 434 4.78 1.17 -12.98
C LEU A 434 4.24 -0.25 -13.24
N PRO A 435 3.18 -0.67 -12.54
CA PRO A 435 2.56 -1.96 -12.83
C PRO A 435 1.91 -1.98 -14.20
N VAL A 436 1.93 -3.14 -14.85
CA VAL A 436 1.18 -3.39 -16.10
C VAL A 436 -0.26 -3.80 -15.83
N ALA A 437 -0.56 -4.24 -14.61
CA ALA A 437 -1.91 -4.51 -14.13
C ALA A 437 -2.00 -4.32 -12.61
N ASP A 438 -3.14 -3.83 -12.15
CA ASP A 438 -3.53 -3.78 -10.74
C ASP A 438 -5.01 -4.17 -10.67
N VAL A 439 -5.31 -5.36 -10.16
CA VAL A 439 -6.66 -5.92 -10.19
C VAL A 439 -7.07 -6.28 -8.77
N SER A 440 -8.22 -5.80 -8.34
CA SER A 440 -8.77 -6.04 -7.00
C SER A 440 -10.11 -6.78 -7.09
N LEU A 441 -10.24 -7.83 -6.29
CA LEU A 441 -11.41 -8.67 -6.13
C LEU A 441 -11.89 -8.56 -4.68
N ARG A 442 -13.14 -8.18 -4.47
CA ARG A 442 -13.80 -8.16 -3.16
C ARG A 442 -14.45 -9.51 -2.90
N TYR A 443 -14.12 -10.16 -1.80
CA TYR A 443 -14.77 -11.41 -1.36
C TYR A 443 -15.63 -11.20 -0.12
N PHE A 444 -15.46 -10.08 0.59
CA PHE A 444 -16.21 -9.78 1.79
C PHE A 444 -16.66 -8.32 1.77
N THR A 445 -17.94 -8.12 2.09
CA THR A 445 -18.54 -6.79 2.24
C THR A 445 -19.14 -6.71 3.64
N PRO A 446 -18.74 -5.73 4.46
CA PRO A 446 -19.42 -5.39 5.69
C PRO A 446 -20.94 -5.36 5.53
N LYS A 447 -21.68 -6.09 6.37
CA LYS A 447 -23.10 -5.77 6.57
C LYS A 447 -23.16 -4.42 7.28
N LYS A 448 -23.88 -3.46 6.69
CA LYS A 448 -24.07 -2.11 7.23
C LYS A 448 -24.85 -2.11 8.54
#